data_AF-A0A139BMY1-F1
#
_entry.id   AF-A0A139BMY1-F1
#
_cell.length_a   1.000
_cell.length_b   1.000
_cell.length_c   1.000
_cell.angle_alpha   90.00
_cell.angle_beta   90.00
_cell.angle_gamma   90.00
#
_symmetry.space_group_name_H-M   'P 1'
#
loop_
_entity.id
_entity.type
_entity.pdbx_description
1 polymer ?
#
loop_
_entity_poly.entity_id
_entity_poly.type
_entity_poly.pdbx_seq_one_letter_code
_entity_poly.pdbx_strand_id
1 'polypeptide(L)'
;DFYTHLTKFEETRRFIPDAPSLEHLKQTQAAYFDSLTAGDYGPEYILNRLRVGVVHQHIGLEPKWYIGAYSRYLVGLLPELWRLLGDDPDKFLATCHALQKIAFLDIGLAIDTYIQADRHIMLGLKRYAEDIIASLPAGLIVVNDALKVRSVNRSFREMFRLGNGEDVSGRELEDLLPLPDLRQQAQAVLASGMALRGIDAALGEKWLRLTITGIRLAEEE
;
A
#
# COMPACT_ATOMS: atom_id res chain seq x y z
N ASP A 1 31.09 -2.14 12.75
CA ASP A 1 30.87 -1.20 11.64
C ASP A 1 29.47 -1.21 11.03
N PHE A 2 29.01 -2.27 10.37
CA PHE A 2 27.63 -2.31 9.82
C PHE A 2 26.55 -2.43 10.90
N TYR A 3 26.54 -3.51 11.70
CA TYR A 3 25.56 -3.68 12.77
C TYR A 3 25.67 -2.61 13.87
N THR A 4 26.90 -2.16 14.16
CA THR A 4 27.15 -1.00 15.04
C THR A 4 26.55 0.30 14.50
N HIS A 5 26.41 0.43 13.18
CA HIS A 5 25.74 1.57 12.57
C HIS A 5 24.23 1.43 12.67
N LEU A 6 23.68 0.24 12.41
CA LEU A 6 22.24 -0.03 12.57
C LEU A 6 21.78 0.19 14.03
N THR A 7 22.58 -0.13 15.03
CA THR A 7 22.22 0.15 16.44
C THR A 7 22.05 1.65 16.74
N LYS A 8 22.45 2.57 15.85
CA LYS A 8 22.28 4.02 16.07
C LYS A 8 20.86 4.51 15.78
N PHE A 9 20.05 3.75 15.05
CA PHE A 9 18.68 4.10 14.70
C PHE A 9 17.70 3.15 15.40
N GLU A 10 16.63 3.69 15.99
CA GLU A 10 15.66 2.90 16.74
C GLU A 10 14.97 1.85 15.85
N GLU A 11 14.61 2.26 14.65
CA GLU A 11 13.85 1.50 13.65
C GLU A 11 14.60 0.27 13.16
N THR A 12 15.93 0.28 13.18
CA THR A 12 16.77 -0.86 12.80
C THR A 12 17.33 -1.61 14.00
N ARG A 13 17.57 -0.93 15.14
CA ARG A 13 18.03 -1.55 16.38
C ARG A 13 17.08 -2.65 16.86
N ARG A 14 15.77 -2.47 16.73
CA ARG A 14 14.75 -3.45 17.15
C ARG A 14 14.85 -4.81 16.44
N PHE A 15 15.53 -4.88 15.29
CA PHE A 15 15.73 -6.12 14.53
C PHE A 15 17.08 -6.79 14.79
N ILE A 16 17.92 -6.19 15.63
CA ILE A 16 19.24 -6.73 15.97
C ILE A 16 19.04 -7.72 17.12
N PRO A 17 19.34 -9.02 16.91
CA PRO A 17 19.09 -10.03 17.92
C PRO A 17 20.20 -10.04 18.98
N ASP A 18 20.13 -10.98 19.92
CA ASP A 18 21.16 -11.19 20.94
C ASP A 18 22.51 -11.61 20.33
N ALA A 19 23.59 -11.56 21.13
CA ALA A 19 24.94 -11.73 20.61
C ALA A 19 25.18 -13.05 19.83
N PRO A 20 24.71 -14.22 20.29
CA PRO A 20 24.85 -15.46 19.52
C PRO A 20 24.11 -15.43 18.17
N SER A 21 22.87 -14.93 18.16
CA SER A 21 22.07 -14.83 16.93
C SER A 21 22.61 -13.77 15.97
N LEU A 22 23.27 -12.73 16.50
CA LEU A 22 23.89 -11.68 15.70
C LEU A 22 25.07 -12.24 14.89
N GLU A 23 25.87 -13.13 15.45
CA GLU A 23 26.94 -13.79 14.70
C GLU A 23 26.40 -14.67 13.58
N HIS A 24 25.30 -15.39 13.83
CA HIS A 24 24.64 -16.16 12.78
C HIS A 24 24.05 -15.25 11.67
N LEU A 25 23.46 -14.11 12.05
CA LEU A 25 22.94 -13.12 11.12
C LEU A 25 24.06 -12.52 10.25
N LYS A 26 25.22 -12.22 10.84
CA LYS A 26 26.41 -11.75 10.10
C LYS A 26 26.88 -12.77 9.07
N GLN A 27 26.93 -14.05 9.45
CA GLN A 27 27.33 -15.12 8.52
C GLN A 27 26.35 -15.26 7.37
N THR A 28 25.04 -15.20 7.66
CA THR A 28 23.98 -15.24 6.66
C THR A 28 24.08 -14.05 5.70
N GLN A 29 24.32 -12.85 6.24
CA GLN A 29 24.50 -11.64 5.43
C GLN A 29 25.78 -11.71 4.58
N ALA A 30 26.88 -12.23 5.10
CA ALA A 30 28.11 -12.43 4.34
C ALA A 30 27.89 -13.38 3.16
N ALA A 31 27.29 -14.56 3.41
CA ALA A 31 26.96 -15.51 2.35
C ALA A 31 26.00 -14.92 1.29
N TYR A 32 25.07 -14.06 1.74
CA TYR A 32 24.19 -13.33 0.83
C TYR A 32 24.98 -12.40 -0.10
N PHE A 33 25.89 -11.59 0.43
CA PHE A 33 26.73 -10.71 -0.38
C PHE A 33 27.77 -11.47 -1.22
N ASP A 34 28.26 -12.63 -0.77
CA ASP A 34 29.10 -13.49 -1.60
C ASP A 34 28.33 -13.99 -2.83
N SER A 35 27.07 -14.40 -2.65
CA SER A 35 26.22 -14.79 -3.77
C SER A 35 25.88 -13.63 -4.72
N LEU A 36 25.96 -12.37 -4.27
CA LEU A 36 25.71 -11.19 -5.10
C LEU A 36 26.75 -11.05 -6.21
N THR A 37 27.99 -11.47 -5.97
CA THR A 37 29.11 -11.32 -6.93
C THR A 37 29.56 -12.65 -7.55
N ALA A 38 28.85 -13.74 -7.28
CA ALA A 38 29.20 -15.10 -7.71
C ALA A 38 29.10 -15.34 -9.22
N GLY A 39 28.38 -14.49 -9.97
CA GLY A 39 28.24 -14.61 -11.42
C GLY A 39 27.19 -15.61 -11.91
N ASP A 40 26.47 -16.28 -11.00
CA ASP A 40 25.33 -17.15 -11.32
C ASP A 40 24.01 -16.50 -10.89
N TYR A 41 23.24 -16.03 -11.87
CA TYR A 41 22.02 -15.26 -11.67
C TYR A 41 20.78 -15.97 -12.24
N GLY A 42 20.74 -17.30 -12.12
CA GLY A 42 19.62 -18.14 -12.55
C GLY A 42 18.36 -18.03 -11.66
N PRO A 43 17.34 -18.87 -11.91
CA PRO A 43 16.08 -18.84 -11.16
C PRO A 43 16.23 -18.95 -9.63
N GLU A 44 17.18 -19.76 -9.15
CA GLU A 44 17.45 -19.92 -7.71
C GLU A 44 17.96 -18.63 -7.06
N TYR A 45 18.80 -17.87 -7.78
CA TYR A 45 19.25 -16.56 -7.33
C TYR A 45 18.04 -15.64 -7.13
N ILE A 46 17.18 -15.55 -8.15
CA ILE A 46 15.98 -14.71 -8.15
C ILE A 46 15.04 -15.10 -6.99
N LEU A 47 14.72 -16.39 -6.86
CA LEU A 47 13.86 -16.91 -5.79
C LEU A 47 14.42 -16.59 -4.40
N ASN A 48 15.74 -16.72 -4.22
CA ASN A 48 16.37 -16.36 -2.96
C ASN A 48 16.24 -14.86 -2.66
N ARG A 49 16.40 -13.97 -3.66
CA ARG A 49 16.23 -12.51 -3.47
C ARG A 49 14.80 -12.12 -3.14
N LEU A 50 13.83 -12.72 -3.82
CA LEU A 50 12.42 -12.55 -3.51
C LEU A 50 12.11 -13.01 -2.08
N ARG A 51 12.60 -14.19 -1.67
CA ARG A 51 12.40 -14.69 -0.30
C ARG A 51 12.96 -13.74 0.75
N VAL A 52 14.13 -13.15 0.50
CA VAL A 52 14.73 -12.17 1.41
C VAL A 52 13.89 -10.90 1.49
N GLY A 53 13.34 -10.42 0.37
CA GLY A 53 12.39 -9.31 0.38
C GLY A 53 11.14 -9.60 1.22
N VAL A 54 10.54 -10.79 1.05
CA VAL A 54 9.39 -11.25 1.86
C VAL A 54 9.72 -11.30 3.35
N VAL A 55 10.90 -11.81 3.74
CA VAL A 55 11.31 -11.86 5.15
C VAL A 55 11.41 -10.46 5.75
N HIS A 56 12.04 -9.52 5.05
CA HIS A 56 12.19 -8.16 5.55
C HIS A 56 10.84 -7.40 5.62
N GLN A 57 9.95 -7.64 4.66
CA GLN A 57 8.59 -7.13 4.70
C GLN A 57 7.81 -7.71 5.89
N HIS A 58 7.93 -9.01 6.14
CA HIS A 58 7.20 -9.71 7.20
C HIS A 58 7.58 -9.21 8.60
N ILE A 59 8.86 -8.88 8.81
CA ILE A 59 9.32 -8.28 10.08
C ILE A 59 8.99 -6.77 10.16
N GLY A 60 8.46 -6.17 9.10
CA GLY A 60 8.13 -4.74 9.07
C GLY A 60 9.35 -3.83 8.99
N LEU A 61 10.45 -4.28 8.37
CA LEU A 61 11.57 -3.41 8.04
C LEU A 61 11.15 -2.53 6.86
N GLU A 62 11.12 -1.20 7.02
CA GLU A 62 10.74 -0.35 5.89
C GLU A 62 11.79 -0.40 4.75
N PRO A 63 11.37 -0.33 3.47
CA PRO A 63 12.26 -0.36 2.31
C PRO A 63 13.45 0.59 2.37
N LYS A 64 13.26 1.79 2.93
CA LYS A 64 14.30 2.82 3.06
C LYS A 64 15.53 2.32 3.84
N TRP A 65 15.32 1.47 4.85
CA TRP A 65 16.40 0.91 5.66
C TRP A 65 17.17 -0.16 4.90
N TYR A 66 16.46 -0.98 4.12
CA TYR A 66 17.06 -1.97 3.24
C TYR A 66 17.93 -1.31 2.15
N ILE A 67 17.42 -0.26 1.50
CA ILE A 67 18.16 0.53 0.50
C ILE A 67 19.36 1.25 1.16
N GLY A 68 19.17 1.81 2.35
CA GLY A 68 20.25 2.44 3.13
C GLY A 68 21.39 1.47 3.47
N ALA A 69 21.07 0.21 3.77
CA ALA A 69 22.07 -0.83 4.00
C ALA A 69 22.92 -1.10 2.75
N TYR A 70 22.30 -1.14 1.56
CA TYR A 70 23.01 -1.25 0.29
C TYR A 70 23.95 -0.08 0.03
N SER A 71 23.50 1.16 0.26
CA SER A 71 24.35 2.35 0.13
C SER A 71 25.60 2.22 0.99
N ARG A 72 25.44 1.78 2.24
CA ARG A 72 26.57 1.57 3.15
C ARG A 72 27.53 0.49 2.66
N TYR A 73 27.00 -0.62 2.15
CA TYR A 73 27.79 -1.72 1.60
C TYR A 73 28.60 -1.27 0.37
N LEU A 74 27.93 -0.63 -0.61
CA LEU A 74 28.57 -0.18 -1.85
C LEU A 74 29.66 0.86 -1.58
N VAL A 75 29.38 1.87 -0.75
CA VAL A 75 30.37 2.88 -0.36
C VAL A 75 31.54 2.25 0.41
N GLY A 76 31.25 1.25 1.26
CA GLY A 76 32.29 0.52 1.99
C GLY A 76 33.21 -0.31 1.10
N LEU A 77 32.74 -0.76 -0.06
CA LEU A 77 33.53 -1.56 -1.00
C LEU A 77 34.44 -0.71 -1.90
N LEU A 78 34.08 0.57 -2.14
CA LEU A 78 34.84 1.45 -3.05
C LEU A 78 36.33 1.57 -2.74
N PRO A 79 36.79 1.76 -1.48
CA PRO A 79 38.22 1.84 -1.19
C PRO A 79 38.96 0.55 -1.52
N GLU A 80 38.32 -0.61 -1.32
CA GLU A 80 38.93 -1.91 -1.59
C GLU A 80 39.00 -2.19 -3.10
N LEU A 81 37.96 -1.82 -3.85
CA LEU A 81 38.00 -1.87 -5.31
C LEU A 81 39.10 -0.97 -5.87
N TRP A 82 39.25 0.24 -5.33
CA TRP A 82 40.33 1.15 -5.72
C TRP A 82 41.70 0.57 -5.38
N ARG A 83 41.86 -0.03 -4.20
CA ARG A 83 43.11 -0.68 -3.79
C ARG A 83 43.51 -1.82 -4.73
N LEU A 84 42.54 -2.58 -5.25
CA LEU A 84 42.77 -3.75 -6.10
C LEU A 84 42.92 -3.42 -7.59
N LEU A 85 42.23 -2.39 -8.06
CA LEU A 85 42.04 -2.11 -9.50
C LEU A 85 42.45 -0.69 -9.90
N GLY A 86 42.91 0.15 -8.97
CA GLY A 86 43.20 1.57 -9.22
C GLY A 86 44.30 1.82 -10.26
N ASP A 87 45.18 0.84 -10.49
CA ASP A 87 46.21 0.89 -11.54
C ASP A 87 45.65 0.67 -12.96
N ASP A 88 44.39 0.21 -13.08
CA ASP A 88 43.66 -0.02 -14.32
C ASP A 88 42.29 0.69 -14.25
N PRO A 89 42.24 1.99 -14.62
CA PRO A 89 41.02 2.79 -14.52
C PRO A 89 39.82 2.22 -15.28
N ASP A 90 40.06 1.63 -16.46
CA ASP A 90 39.00 1.03 -17.27
C ASP A 90 38.39 -0.19 -16.58
N LYS A 91 39.23 -1.06 -16.02
CA LYS A 91 38.77 -2.23 -15.25
C LYS A 91 38.11 -1.83 -13.93
N PHE A 92 38.60 -0.80 -13.24
CA PHE A 92 37.96 -0.26 -12.05
C PHE A 92 36.54 0.24 -12.38
N LEU A 93 36.39 1.07 -13.42
CA LEU A 93 35.09 1.59 -13.85
C LEU A 93 34.15 0.47 -14.29
N ALA A 94 34.63 -0.50 -15.09
CA ALA A 94 33.84 -1.64 -15.52
C ALA A 94 33.34 -2.48 -14.33
N THR A 95 34.17 -2.67 -13.30
CA THR A 95 33.82 -3.40 -12.08
C THR A 95 32.77 -2.64 -11.26
N CYS A 96 32.94 -1.33 -11.09
CA CYS A 96 31.95 -0.47 -10.43
C CYS A 96 30.60 -0.52 -11.15
N HIS A 97 30.59 -0.47 -12.49
CA HIS A 97 29.36 -0.60 -13.28
C HIS A 97 28.70 -1.97 -13.12
N ALA A 98 29.48 -3.06 -13.12
CA ALA A 98 28.96 -4.40 -12.90
C ALA A 98 28.32 -4.55 -11.51
N LEU A 99 29.00 -4.04 -10.48
CA LEU A 99 28.50 -4.03 -9.11
C LEU A 99 27.20 -3.23 -8.98
N GLN A 100 27.13 -2.06 -9.60
CA GLN A 100 25.92 -1.24 -9.57
C GLN A 100 24.74 -1.95 -10.25
N LYS A 101 24.97 -2.60 -11.40
CA LYS A 101 23.93 -3.37 -12.09
C LYS A 101 23.37 -4.48 -11.22
N ILE A 102 24.23 -5.28 -10.59
CA ILE A 102 23.77 -6.40 -9.77
C ILE A 102 23.11 -5.95 -8.46
N ALA A 103 23.60 -4.88 -7.84
CA ALA A 103 22.97 -4.29 -6.66
C ALA A 103 21.57 -3.75 -6.98
N PHE A 104 21.39 -3.07 -8.13
CA PHE A 104 20.07 -2.60 -8.54
C PHE A 104 19.12 -3.71 -8.96
N LEU A 105 19.63 -4.80 -9.56
CA LEU A 105 18.81 -5.98 -9.80
C LEU A 105 18.31 -6.59 -8.49
N ASP A 106 19.21 -6.75 -7.51
CA ASP A 106 18.88 -7.32 -6.20
C ASP A 106 17.87 -6.45 -5.43
N ILE A 107 18.12 -5.13 -5.36
CA ILE A 107 17.19 -4.18 -4.77
C ILE A 107 15.84 -4.25 -5.48
N GLY A 108 15.80 -4.25 -6.80
CA GLY A 108 14.56 -4.33 -7.58
C GLY A 108 13.74 -5.58 -7.21
N LEU A 109 14.37 -6.75 -7.18
CA LEU A 109 13.72 -8.00 -6.80
C LEU A 109 13.18 -7.97 -5.37
N ALA A 110 13.95 -7.45 -4.41
CA ALA A 110 13.48 -7.33 -3.04
C ALA A 110 12.30 -6.36 -2.94
N ILE A 111 12.39 -5.19 -3.58
CA ILE A 111 11.35 -4.14 -3.54
C ILE A 111 10.05 -4.59 -4.21
N ASP A 112 10.11 -5.39 -5.28
CA ASP A 112 8.91 -5.96 -5.89
C ASP A 112 8.07 -6.76 -4.89
N THR A 113 8.72 -7.46 -3.94
CA THR A 113 7.99 -8.20 -2.90
C THR A 113 7.33 -7.30 -1.87
N TYR A 114 7.94 -6.16 -1.53
CA TYR A 114 7.30 -5.14 -0.68
C TYR A 114 6.04 -4.59 -1.35
N ILE A 115 6.17 -4.18 -2.62
CA ILE A 115 5.06 -3.59 -3.39
C ILE A 115 3.91 -4.60 -3.52
N GLN A 116 4.21 -5.87 -3.80
CA GLN A 116 3.19 -6.91 -3.89
C GLN A 116 2.49 -7.13 -2.56
N ALA A 117 3.24 -7.22 -1.46
CA ALA A 117 2.65 -7.41 -0.13
C ALA A 117 1.74 -6.23 0.26
N ASP A 118 2.20 -4.99 0.07
CA ASP A 118 1.41 -3.79 0.36
C ASP A 118 0.14 -3.72 -0.48
N ARG A 119 0.23 -4.09 -1.77
CA ARG A 119 -0.94 -4.19 -2.65
C ARG A 119 -1.95 -5.23 -2.15
N HIS A 120 -1.49 -6.39 -1.67
CA HIS A 120 -2.36 -7.42 -1.11
C HIS A 120 -3.07 -6.94 0.17
N ILE A 121 -2.35 -6.23 1.04
CA ILE A 121 -2.92 -5.63 2.25
C ILE A 121 -3.98 -4.59 1.89
N MET A 122 -3.66 -3.68 0.96
CA MET A 122 -4.60 -2.65 0.49
C MET A 122 -5.87 -3.27 -0.11
N LEU A 123 -5.74 -4.27 -0.97
CA LEU A 123 -6.89 -4.97 -1.56
C LEU A 123 -7.72 -5.70 -0.51
N GLY A 124 -7.07 -6.30 0.50
CA GLY A 124 -7.75 -6.93 1.62
C GLY A 124 -8.57 -5.94 2.45
N LEU A 125 -7.98 -4.79 2.78
CA LEU A 125 -8.65 -3.68 3.48
C LEU A 125 -9.84 -3.14 2.68
N LYS A 126 -9.67 -2.95 1.38
CA LYS A 126 -10.75 -2.52 0.48
C LYS A 126 -11.92 -3.51 0.50
N ARG A 127 -11.63 -4.81 0.35
CA ARG A 127 -12.67 -5.85 0.37
C ARG A 127 -13.38 -5.91 1.72
N TYR A 128 -12.63 -5.81 2.81
CA TYR A 128 -13.21 -5.78 4.16
C TYR A 128 -14.16 -4.58 4.36
N ALA A 129 -13.78 -3.40 3.87
CA ALA A 129 -14.65 -2.22 3.92
C ALA A 129 -15.91 -2.42 3.06
N GLU A 130 -15.77 -2.98 1.86
CA GLU A 130 -16.89 -3.32 0.98
C GLU A 130 -17.84 -4.34 1.65
N ASP A 131 -17.30 -5.36 2.31
CA ASP A 131 -18.07 -6.38 3.03
C ASP A 131 -18.84 -5.75 4.21
N ILE A 132 -18.21 -4.86 4.99
CA ILE A 132 -18.90 -4.11 6.06
C ILE A 132 -20.06 -3.31 5.45
N ILE A 133 -19.80 -2.51 4.42
CA ILE A 133 -20.82 -1.65 3.79
C ILE A 133 -21.97 -2.48 3.21
N ALA A 134 -21.65 -3.64 2.62
CA ALA A 134 -22.63 -4.56 2.07
C ALA A 134 -23.46 -5.28 3.16
N SER A 135 -22.88 -5.51 4.34
CA SER A 135 -23.56 -6.18 5.48
C SER A 135 -24.43 -5.26 6.33
N LEU A 136 -24.30 -3.93 6.19
CA LEU A 136 -25.13 -2.96 6.90
C LEU A 136 -26.62 -3.17 6.53
N PRO A 137 -27.53 -3.40 7.49
CA PRO A 137 -28.97 -3.52 7.22
C PRO A 137 -29.64 -2.15 6.93
N ALA A 138 -28.86 -1.17 6.47
CA ALA A 138 -29.28 0.16 6.09
C ALA A 138 -28.92 0.42 4.63
N GLY A 139 -29.81 1.04 3.88
CA GLY A 139 -29.51 1.48 2.51
C GLY A 139 -28.53 2.63 2.52
N LEU A 140 -27.42 2.50 1.79
CA LEU A 140 -26.43 3.56 1.57
C LEU A 140 -26.46 3.97 0.10
N ILE A 141 -26.53 5.27 -0.15
CA ILE A 141 -26.35 5.89 -1.47
C ILE A 141 -25.21 6.89 -1.34
N VAL A 142 -24.24 6.82 -2.27
CA VAL A 142 -23.21 7.85 -2.45
C VAL A 142 -23.56 8.63 -3.71
N VAL A 143 -23.54 9.96 -3.62
CA VAL A 143 -23.78 10.89 -4.73
C VAL A 143 -22.59 11.83 -4.89
N ASN A 144 -22.42 12.44 -6.07
CA ASN A 144 -21.47 13.54 -6.26
C ASN A 144 -22.08 14.91 -5.87
N ASP A 145 -21.30 15.97 -6.06
CA ASP A 145 -21.68 17.38 -5.89
C ASP A 145 -22.91 17.79 -6.73
N ALA A 146 -23.07 17.22 -7.90
CA ALA A 146 -24.24 17.38 -8.76
C ALA A 146 -25.45 16.51 -8.34
N LEU A 147 -25.38 15.80 -7.20
CA LEU A 147 -26.41 14.87 -6.70
C LEU A 147 -26.72 13.69 -7.64
N LYS A 148 -25.76 13.32 -8.49
CA LYS A 148 -25.81 12.10 -9.29
C LYS A 148 -25.26 10.93 -8.50
N VAL A 149 -25.95 9.80 -8.60
CA VAL A 149 -25.61 8.58 -7.88
C VAL A 149 -24.27 8.04 -8.37
N ARG A 150 -23.35 7.81 -7.44
CA ARG A 150 -22.05 7.16 -7.67
C ARG A 150 -22.11 5.69 -7.34
N SER A 151 -22.78 5.32 -6.25
CA SER A 151 -22.93 3.94 -5.83
C SER A 151 -24.09 3.77 -4.85
N VAL A 152 -24.57 2.53 -4.76
CA VAL A 152 -25.53 2.09 -3.75
C VAL A 152 -25.06 0.77 -3.15
N ASN A 153 -25.26 0.56 -1.85
CA ASN A 153 -24.94 -0.74 -1.24
C ASN A 153 -25.99 -1.80 -1.55
N ARG A 154 -25.67 -3.06 -1.22
CA ARG A 154 -26.55 -4.22 -1.41
C ARG A 154 -27.91 -4.05 -0.72
N SER A 155 -27.91 -3.59 0.53
CA SER A 155 -29.14 -3.39 1.30
C SER A 155 -30.06 -2.36 0.66
N PHE A 156 -29.54 -1.29 0.06
CA PHE A 156 -30.36 -0.36 -0.72
C PHE A 156 -30.98 -1.06 -1.93
N ARG A 157 -30.21 -1.84 -2.70
CA ARG A 157 -30.75 -2.60 -3.85
C ARG A 157 -31.87 -3.55 -3.44
N GLU A 158 -31.68 -4.29 -2.35
CA GLU A 158 -32.69 -5.22 -1.81
C GLU A 158 -33.93 -4.48 -1.29
N MET A 159 -33.73 -3.41 -0.50
CA MET A 159 -34.80 -2.57 0.01
C MET A 159 -35.65 -2.00 -1.13
N PHE A 160 -35.03 -1.55 -2.23
CA PHE A 160 -35.71 -0.90 -3.35
C PHE A 160 -36.00 -1.83 -4.53
N ARG A 161 -35.73 -3.13 -4.40
CA ARG A 161 -35.94 -4.17 -5.43
C ARG A 161 -35.29 -3.82 -6.78
N LEU A 162 -34.12 -3.19 -6.74
CA LEU A 162 -33.32 -2.91 -7.92
C LEU A 162 -32.77 -4.22 -8.50
N GLY A 163 -32.76 -4.35 -9.82
CA GLY A 163 -32.29 -5.58 -10.48
C GLY A 163 -30.82 -5.89 -10.17
N ASN A 164 -30.47 -7.18 -10.08
CA ASN A 164 -29.07 -7.60 -10.02
C ASN A 164 -28.35 -7.10 -11.29
N GLY A 165 -27.35 -6.23 -11.11
CA GLY A 165 -26.61 -5.62 -12.23
C GLY A 165 -27.29 -4.41 -12.87
N GLU A 166 -28.42 -3.91 -12.34
CA GLU A 166 -28.97 -2.63 -12.77
C GLU A 166 -27.96 -1.52 -12.46
N ASP A 167 -27.51 -0.82 -13.51
CA ASP A 167 -26.63 0.33 -13.34
C ASP A 167 -27.47 1.55 -12.95
N VAL A 168 -27.16 2.06 -11.75
CA VAL A 168 -27.75 3.27 -11.18
C VAL A 168 -26.76 4.42 -11.16
N SER A 169 -25.53 4.19 -11.60
CA SER A 169 -24.48 5.20 -11.68
C SER A 169 -24.89 6.29 -12.66
N GLY A 170 -24.74 7.56 -12.26
CA GLY A 170 -25.06 8.71 -13.09
C GLY A 170 -26.54 9.12 -13.10
N ARG A 171 -27.45 8.32 -12.52
CA ARG A 171 -28.86 8.73 -12.33
C ARG A 171 -28.98 9.86 -11.32
N GLU A 172 -30.03 10.66 -11.41
CA GLU A 172 -30.31 11.68 -10.40
C GLU A 172 -30.73 11.00 -9.08
N LEU A 173 -30.35 11.56 -7.93
CA LEU A 173 -30.74 11.02 -6.63
C LEU A 173 -32.26 10.85 -6.49
N GLU A 174 -33.02 11.81 -7.05
CA GLU A 174 -34.49 11.82 -7.03
C GLU A 174 -35.12 10.69 -7.88
N ASP A 175 -34.39 10.13 -8.84
CA ASP A 175 -34.87 8.98 -9.62
C ASP A 175 -34.95 7.71 -8.75
N LEU A 176 -34.07 7.59 -7.74
CA LEU A 176 -34.05 6.47 -6.80
C LEU A 176 -34.86 6.75 -5.53
N LEU A 177 -34.85 7.99 -5.07
CA LEU A 177 -35.59 8.45 -3.89
C LEU A 177 -36.39 9.71 -4.24
N PRO A 178 -37.58 9.57 -4.84
CA PRO A 178 -38.44 10.70 -5.22
C PRO A 178 -39.14 11.26 -3.97
N LEU A 179 -38.35 11.79 -3.05
CA LEU A 179 -38.80 12.37 -1.79
C LEU A 179 -38.89 13.89 -1.91
N PRO A 180 -39.95 14.51 -1.38
CA PRO A 180 -40.05 15.97 -1.31
C PRO A 180 -38.83 16.56 -0.59
N ASP A 181 -38.34 17.69 -1.08
CA ASP A 181 -37.26 18.49 -0.49
C ASP A 181 -35.88 17.80 -0.38
N LEU A 182 -35.72 16.55 -0.85
CA LEU A 182 -34.46 15.80 -0.73
C LEU A 182 -33.28 16.50 -1.41
N ARG A 183 -33.49 17.04 -2.62
CA ARG A 183 -32.48 17.82 -3.34
C ARG A 183 -32.08 19.07 -2.56
N GLN A 184 -33.04 19.82 -2.03
CA GLN A 184 -32.78 21.03 -1.25
C GLN A 184 -32.03 20.69 0.05
N GLN A 185 -32.42 19.63 0.75
CA GLN A 185 -31.76 19.14 1.95
C GLN A 185 -30.32 18.70 1.66
N ALA A 186 -30.09 17.96 0.58
CA ALA A 186 -28.74 17.54 0.17
C ALA A 186 -27.85 18.74 -0.21
N GLN A 187 -28.40 19.72 -0.95
CA GLN A 187 -27.70 20.96 -1.26
C GLN A 187 -27.37 21.78 0.00
N ALA A 188 -28.27 21.82 0.98
CA ALA A 188 -28.02 22.49 2.26
C ALA A 188 -26.88 21.81 3.04
N VAL A 189 -26.79 20.48 3.02
CA VAL A 189 -25.66 19.74 3.63
C VAL A 189 -24.35 20.04 2.91
N LEU A 190 -24.36 20.08 1.57
CA LEU A 190 -23.17 20.43 0.77
C LEU A 190 -22.68 21.85 1.08
N ALA A 191 -23.60 22.82 1.18
CA ALA A 191 -23.27 24.22 1.44
C ALA A 191 -22.81 24.47 2.88
N SER A 192 -23.48 23.85 3.86
CA SER A 192 -23.21 24.08 5.29
C SER A 192 -22.12 23.18 5.87
N GLY A 193 -21.88 22.01 5.26
CA GLY A 193 -21.06 20.94 5.82
C GLY A 193 -21.68 20.24 7.05
N MET A 194 -22.87 20.65 7.49
CA MET A 194 -23.54 20.06 8.66
C MET A 194 -24.41 18.88 8.23
N ALA A 195 -24.27 17.74 8.88
CA ALA A 195 -25.09 16.56 8.62
C ALA A 195 -26.54 16.78 9.05
N LEU A 196 -27.49 16.42 8.17
CA LEU A 196 -28.92 16.33 8.51
C LEU A 196 -29.25 14.89 8.92
N ARG A 197 -29.85 14.69 10.09
CA ARG A 197 -30.16 13.38 10.66
C ARG A 197 -31.63 13.28 11.04
N GLY A 198 -32.19 12.08 10.97
CA GLY A 198 -33.55 11.82 11.45
C GLY A 198 -34.63 12.40 10.52
N ILE A 199 -34.35 12.50 9.23
CA ILE A 199 -35.35 12.92 8.24
C ILE A 199 -36.28 11.74 8.03
N ASP A 200 -37.49 11.83 8.57
CA ASP A 200 -38.52 10.81 8.40
C ASP A 200 -39.29 11.07 7.10
N ALA A 201 -39.36 10.08 6.22
CA ALA A 201 -40.00 10.20 4.92
C ALA A 201 -40.78 8.93 4.56
N ALA A 202 -41.92 9.10 3.91
CA ALA A 202 -42.71 8.02 3.37
C ALA A 202 -42.46 7.90 1.85
N LEU A 203 -42.17 6.71 1.37
CA LEU A 203 -41.99 6.42 -0.05
C LEU A 203 -42.81 5.17 -0.43
N GLY A 204 -44.00 5.41 -0.98
CA GLY A 204 -45.00 4.36 -1.16
C GLY A 204 -45.42 3.77 0.19
N GLU A 205 -45.29 2.46 0.36
CA GLU A 205 -45.59 1.76 1.62
C GLU A 205 -44.42 1.74 2.61
N LYS A 206 -43.26 2.30 2.26
CA LYS A 206 -42.05 2.26 3.09
C LYS A 206 -41.91 3.53 3.92
N TRP A 207 -41.58 3.35 5.19
CA TRP A 207 -41.13 4.41 6.08
C TRP A 207 -39.61 4.40 6.16
N LEU A 208 -38.99 5.52 5.79
CA LEU A 208 -37.54 5.69 5.75
C LEU A 208 -37.14 6.72 6.79
N ARG A 209 -36.03 6.46 7.48
CA ARG A 209 -35.33 7.44 8.30
C ARG A 209 -33.98 7.71 7.68
N LEU A 210 -33.79 8.90 7.13
CA LEU A 210 -32.61 9.26 6.36
C LEU A 210 -31.63 10.06 7.20
N THR A 211 -30.35 9.89 6.86
CA THR A 211 -29.26 10.76 7.30
C THR A 211 -28.48 11.17 6.06
N ILE A 212 -28.29 12.48 5.88
CA ILE A 212 -27.51 13.05 4.79
C ILE A 212 -26.27 13.69 5.41
N THR A 213 -25.10 13.24 4.98
CA THR A 213 -23.82 13.73 5.50
C THR A 213 -22.90 14.05 4.33
N GLY A 214 -22.29 15.24 4.35
CA GLY A 214 -21.25 15.60 3.41
C GLY A 214 -19.95 14.89 3.77
N ILE A 215 -19.29 14.28 2.78
CA ILE A 215 -17.98 13.68 2.93
C ILE A 215 -17.00 14.55 2.15
N ARG A 216 -16.01 15.12 2.83
CA ARG A 216 -14.86 15.75 2.17
C ARG A 216 -13.77 14.70 2.04
N LEU A 217 -13.37 14.39 0.81
CA LEU A 217 -12.20 13.54 0.56
C LEU A 217 -10.95 14.39 0.80
N ALA A 218 -9.98 13.86 1.53
CA ALA A 218 -8.75 14.56 1.89
C ALA A 218 -7.81 14.84 0.69
N GLU A 219 -8.21 14.50 -0.53
CA GLU A 219 -7.43 14.67 -1.77
C GLU A 219 -7.75 15.99 -2.52
N GLU A 220 -8.58 16.88 -1.96
CA GLU A 220 -8.95 18.18 -2.53
C GLU A 220 -8.43 19.39 -1.71
N GLU A 221 -7.19 19.31 -1.20
CA GLU A 221 -6.40 20.48 -0.75
C GLU A 221 -5.30 20.85 -1.74
#